data_AF-A0A5R8Y0C5-F1
#
_entry.id   AF-A0A5R8Y0C5-F1
#
_cell.length_a   1.000
_cell.length_b   1.000
_cell.length_c   1.000
_cell.angle_alpha   90.00
_cell.angle_beta   90.00
_cell.angle_gamma   90.00
#
_symmetry.space_group_name_H-M   'P 1'
#
loop_
_entity.id
_entity.type
_entity.pdbx_description
1 polymer ?
#
loop_
_entity_poly.entity_id
_entity_poly.type
_entity_poly.pdbx_seq_one_letter_code
_entity_poly.pdbx_strand_id
1 'polypeptide(L)'
;MVIKRKSIVHLLLGMFIVFFINGCLPSQKALETKLEQNNITKKIYIKNDVEAYDSYTEDKKVLKVLKRGEEYNILDIKENFVLLKEDKNLKNDVWVSFDEIENQRTYFLTLMVNPSNSIIMINDEKYEPNKRLLEGNYKIVVKADKYLDKNLDVELKQDTQINIALDFDIEAEEKRIALKKIKAEKLKKEKLKKEKLKQEKLRKKRIEKERKEKLYIDKKQNLIWQDDNMVLKIKKPWISEKNYNTKKYSDTNGDTAATYCKKLILGDYKDWRLPTKDELKNLSFQKEYLKSTGSNWYWSDTVNSVNSELAWSVYFDNGDGYADFKNVSNYVRCVRDK
;
A
#
# COMPACT_ATOMS: atom_id res chain seq x y z
N MET A 1 -44.55 8.87 77.74
CA MET A 1 -43.86 9.20 76.48
C MET A 1 -42.55 8.41 76.44
N VAL A 2 -42.24 7.86 75.26
CA VAL A 2 -40.96 7.23 74.84
C VAL A 2 -40.72 5.75 75.22
N ILE A 3 -40.63 4.98 74.13
CA ILE A 3 -40.32 3.56 73.97
C ILE A 3 -38.79 3.38 73.86
N LYS A 4 -38.23 2.30 74.42
CA LYS A 4 -36.81 1.91 74.29
C LYS A 4 -36.57 0.98 73.08
N ARG A 5 -35.45 1.20 72.38
CA ARG A 5 -34.82 0.30 71.39
C ARG A 5 -33.29 0.38 71.51
N LYS A 6 -32.64 -0.80 71.41
CA LYS A 6 -31.32 -1.14 70.77
C LYS A 6 -30.06 -0.41 71.28
N SER A 7 -28.81 -0.90 71.18
CA SER A 7 -28.09 -2.15 70.82
C SER A 7 -26.57 -1.81 70.96
N ILE A 8 -25.69 -2.81 70.82
CA ILE A 8 -24.23 -2.78 70.59
C ILE A 8 -23.36 -2.83 71.85
N VAL A 9 -22.60 -3.93 72.02
CA VAL A 9 -21.14 -3.93 72.29
C VAL A 9 -20.52 -5.24 71.75
N HIS A 10 -19.44 -5.11 70.99
CA HIS A 10 -18.43 -6.11 70.65
C HIS A 10 -17.21 -5.86 71.56
N LEU A 11 -16.54 -6.87 72.12
CA LEU A 11 -15.08 -6.84 72.28
C LEU A 11 -14.46 -8.23 72.60
N LEU A 12 -13.16 -8.31 72.32
CA LEU A 12 -12.29 -9.43 71.99
C LEU A 12 -11.63 -10.18 73.16
N LEU A 13 -11.10 -11.36 72.79
CA LEU A 13 -9.84 -12.03 73.21
C LEU A 13 -9.78 -12.78 74.56
N GLY A 14 -9.42 -14.07 74.47
CA GLY A 14 -8.92 -14.90 75.57
C GLY A 14 -8.31 -16.21 75.05
N MET A 15 -6.98 -16.32 75.19
CA MET A 15 -6.08 -17.38 74.74
C MET A 15 -6.27 -18.74 75.44
N PHE A 16 -6.09 -19.81 74.66
CA PHE A 16 -5.42 -21.10 74.97
C PHE A 16 -5.63 -21.78 76.33
N ILE A 17 -6.27 -22.97 76.33
CA ILE A 17 -5.73 -24.21 76.93
C ILE A 17 -6.15 -25.41 76.07
N VAL A 18 -5.15 -26.16 75.62
CA VAL A 18 -5.24 -27.45 74.91
C VAL A 18 -5.72 -28.54 75.88
N PHE A 19 -6.72 -29.32 75.49
CA PHE A 19 -6.88 -30.69 75.98
C PHE A 19 -6.99 -31.63 74.79
N PHE A 20 -5.95 -32.46 74.65
CA PHE A 20 -5.89 -33.63 73.79
C PHE A 20 -7.04 -34.56 74.11
N ILE A 21 -7.87 -34.86 73.11
CA ILE A 21 -8.60 -36.12 73.08
C ILE A 21 -8.09 -36.86 71.85
N ASN A 22 -7.23 -37.84 72.12
CA ASN A 22 -6.86 -38.93 71.22
C ASN A 22 -8.14 -39.67 70.81
N GLY A 23 -8.80 -39.18 69.77
CA GLY A 23 -9.73 -39.96 68.98
C GLY A 23 -8.95 -40.58 67.84
N CYS A 24 -8.69 -41.89 67.92
CA CYS A 24 -8.11 -42.68 66.85
C CYS A 24 -8.94 -42.47 65.57
N LEU A 25 -8.50 -41.56 64.69
CA LEU A 25 -9.02 -41.53 63.33
C LEU A 25 -8.65 -42.88 62.72
N PRO A 26 -9.60 -43.68 62.22
CA PRO A 26 -9.26 -44.91 61.52
C PRO A 26 -8.25 -44.54 60.43
N SER A 27 -7.12 -45.24 60.36
CA SER A 27 -5.92 -44.88 59.58
C SER A 27 -6.21 -44.44 58.14
N GLN A 28 -7.28 -44.97 57.55
CA GLN A 28 -7.81 -44.56 56.24
C GLN A 28 -8.28 -43.10 56.19
N LYS A 29 -9.03 -42.62 57.20
CA LYS A 29 -9.54 -41.24 57.26
C LYS A 29 -8.42 -40.21 57.47
N ALA A 30 -7.36 -40.61 58.17
CA ALA A 30 -6.15 -39.80 58.33
C ALA A 30 -5.37 -39.68 57.02
N LEU A 31 -5.22 -40.78 56.27
CA LEU A 31 -4.60 -40.77 54.95
C LEU A 31 -5.40 -39.94 53.93
N GLU A 32 -6.73 -40.11 53.89
CA GLU A 32 -7.62 -39.31 53.03
C GLU A 32 -7.46 -37.81 53.28
N THR A 33 -7.41 -37.39 54.54
CA THR A 33 -7.18 -35.99 54.91
C THR A 33 -5.82 -35.49 54.38
N LYS A 34 -4.76 -36.29 54.48
CA LYS A 34 -3.42 -35.92 53.95
C LYS A 34 -3.39 -35.87 52.42
N LEU A 35 -4.08 -36.80 51.74
CA LEU A 35 -4.18 -36.83 50.29
C LEU A 35 -4.91 -35.58 49.76
N GLU A 36 -6.02 -35.21 50.38
CA GLU A 36 -6.78 -33.99 50.05
C GLU A 36 -5.95 -32.72 50.30
N GLN A 37 -5.27 -32.62 51.45
CA GLN A 37 -4.42 -31.47 51.78
C GLN A 37 -3.30 -31.23 50.76
N ASN A 38 -2.77 -32.30 50.17
CA ASN A 38 -1.68 -32.23 49.20
C ASN A 38 -2.16 -32.33 47.73
N ASN A 39 -3.48 -32.45 47.50
CA ASN A 39 -4.07 -32.65 46.17
C ASN A 39 -3.47 -33.86 45.41
N ILE A 40 -3.24 -34.96 46.12
CA ILE A 40 -2.66 -36.21 45.60
C ILE A 40 -3.72 -37.31 45.59
N THR A 41 -3.72 -38.14 44.55
CA THR A 41 -4.58 -39.32 44.46
C THR A 41 -3.96 -40.51 45.19
N LYS A 42 -4.78 -41.42 45.73
CA LYS A 42 -4.30 -42.65 46.40
C LYS A 42 -3.45 -43.55 45.50
N LYS A 43 -3.65 -43.44 44.18
CA LYS A 43 -2.83 -44.07 43.14
C LYS A 43 -2.02 -43.00 42.45
N ILE A 44 -0.73 -43.27 42.23
CA ILE A 44 0.19 -42.35 41.58
C ILE A 44 1.03 -43.08 40.54
N TYR A 45 1.67 -42.30 39.68
CA TYR A 45 2.62 -42.75 38.67
C TYR A 45 3.96 -42.07 38.90
N ILE A 46 5.02 -42.71 38.42
CA ILE A 46 6.37 -42.17 38.51
C ILE A 46 6.71 -41.38 37.24
N LYS A 47 7.17 -40.14 37.44
CA LYS A 47 7.49 -39.16 36.39
C LYS A 47 8.67 -39.60 35.53
N ASN A 48 9.73 -40.06 36.17
CA ASN A 48 10.96 -40.59 35.57
C ASN A 48 11.45 -41.76 36.40
N ASP A 49 12.24 -42.66 35.80
CA ASP A 49 12.91 -43.71 36.56
C ASP A 49 13.66 -43.10 37.75
N VAL A 50 13.25 -43.47 38.97
CA VAL A 50 13.68 -42.81 40.20
C VAL A 50 14.06 -43.84 41.25
N GLU A 51 15.11 -43.54 42.01
CA GLU A 51 15.47 -44.31 43.18
C GLU A 51 14.43 -44.14 44.28
N ALA A 52 13.99 -45.26 44.86
CA ALA A 52 13.13 -45.29 46.02
C ALA A 52 13.87 -45.86 47.23
N TYR A 53 13.52 -45.35 48.39
CA TYR A 53 14.34 -45.44 49.59
C TYR A 53 13.65 -46.19 50.72
N ASP A 54 14.42 -46.74 51.65
CA ASP A 54 13.91 -47.40 52.87
C ASP A 54 13.29 -46.43 53.88
N SER A 55 13.68 -45.16 53.83
CA SER A 55 13.29 -44.10 54.75
C SER A 55 13.29 -42.73 54.07
N TYR A 56 12.70 -41.73 54.72
CA TYR A 56 12.69 -40.31 54.30
C TYR A 56 13.74 -39.46 55.05
N THR A 57 14.66 -40.10 55.79
CA THR A 57 15.72 -39.45 56.58
C THR A 57 17.03 -39.29 55.80
N GLU A 58 18.00 -38.56 56.34
CA GLU A 58 19.29 -38.29 55.65
C GLU A 58 20.10 -39.57 55.35
N ASP A 59 20.09 -40.57 56.24
CA ASP A 59 20.85 -41.84 56.11
C ASP A 59 20.14 -42.91 55.26
N LYS A 60 19.21 -42.51 54.39
CA LYS A 60 18.37 -43.42 53.61
C LYS A 60 19.18 -44.27 52.61
N LYS A 61 18.75 -45.52 52.38
CA LYS A 61 19.34 -46.43 51.41
C LYS A 61 18.43 -46.66 50.22
N VAL A 62 19.01 -46.71 49.03
CA VAL A 62 18.30 -47.06 47.80
C VAL A 62 17.90 -48.54 47.87
N LEU A 63 16.61 -48.81 47.76
CA LEU A 63 16.08 -50.17 47.73
C LEU A 63 15.81 -50.66 46.31
N LYS A 64 15.32 -49.76 45.44
CA LYS A 64 14.92 -50.08 44.08
C LYS A 64 14.83 -48.83 43.21
N VAL A 65 15.00 -48.99 41.90
CA VAL A 65 14.59 -47.98 40.92
C VAL A 65 13.16 -48.25 40.50
N LEU A 66 12.25 -47.33 40.80
CA LEU A 66 10.88 -47.35 40.30
C LEU A 66 10.90 -47.01 38.82
N LYS A 67 10.03 -47.68 38.06
CA LYS A 67 9.95 -47.49 36.62
C LYS A 67 8.87 -46.50 36.28
N ARG A 68 9.17 -45.63 35.31
CA ARG A 68 8.21 -44.67 34.79
C ARG A 68 6.94 -45.35 34.27
N GLY A 69 5.80 -44.70 34.48
CA GLY A 69 4.48 -45.13 33.97
C GLY A 69 3.83 -46.29 34.72
N GLU A 70 4.58 -46.94 35.63
CA GLU A 70 4.04 -47.92 36.56
C GLU A 70 3.14 -47.25 37.61
N GLU A 71 2.07 -47.93 37.97
CA GLU A 71 1.12 -47.48 38.99
C GLU A 71 1.56 -47.96 40.38
N TYR A 72 1.46 -47.07 41.36
CA TYR A 72 1.78 -47.37 42.75
C TYR A 72 0.68 -46.86 43.69
N ASN A 73 0.45 -47.61 44.78
CA ASN A 73 -0.54 -47.26 45.80
C ASN A 73 0.15 -46.55 46.96
N ILE A 74 -0.41 -45.43 47.42
CA ILE A 74 0.09 -44.71 48.60
C ILE A 74 -0.41 -45.38 49.88
N LEU A 75 0.51 -45.63 50.80
CA LEU A 75 0.26 -46.14 52.14
C LEU A 75 0.23 -45.01 53.19
N ASP A 76 1.16 -44.06 53.12
CA ASP A 76 1.21 -42.89 54.00
C ASP A 76 1.90 -41.69 53.32
N ILE A 77 1.72 -40.51 53.92
CA ILE A 77 2.37 -39.27 53.52
C ILE A 77 3.05 -38.67 54.75
N LYS A 78 4.33 -38.30 54.60
CA LYS A 78 5.07 -37.59 55.63
C LYS A 78 6.01 -36.57 55.00
N GLU A 79 5.93 -35.34 55.48
CA GLU A 79 6.71 -34.21 54.96
C GLU A 79 6.50 -34.10 53.43
N ASN A 80 7.57 -34.12 52.63
CA ASN A 80 7.52 -34.07 51.17
C ASN A 80 7.70 -35.45 50.51
N PHE A 81 7.44 -36.53 51.24
CA PHE A 81 7.58 -37.89 50.74
C PHE A 81 6.27 -38.68 50.85
N VAL A 82 6.04 -39.55 49.87
CA VAL A 82 4.98 -40.57 49.91
C VAL A 82 5.61 -41.93 50.21
N LEU A 83 4.97 -42.68 51.11
CA LEU A 83 5.25 -44.09 51.33
C LEU A 83 4.40 -44.91 50.37
N LEU A 84 5.04 -45.60 49.43
CA LEU A 84 4.39 -46.49 48.50
C LEU A 84 4.28 -47.88 49.12
N LYS A 85 3.09 -48.45 48.98
CA LYS A 85 2.76 -49.78 49.51
C LYS A 85 3.43 -50.88 48.68
N GLU A 86 3.95 -51.89 49.37
CA GLU A 86 4.31 -53.18 48.80
C GLU A 86 3.14 -53.77 47.97
N ASP A 87 3.45 -54.21 46.75
CA ASP A 87 2.49 -54.81 45.82
C ASP A 87 3.25 -55.63 44.76
N LYS A 88 2.58 -56.15 43.73
CA LYS A 88 3.20 -56.93 42.64
C LYS A 88 4.44 -56.27 42.02
N ASN A 89 4.49 -54.93 42.02
CA ASN A 89 5.58 -54.14 41.45
C ASN A 89 6.67 -53.72 42.46
N LEU A 90 6.44 -53.92 43.77
CA LEU A 90 7.27 -53.44 44.88
C LEU A 90 7.46 -54.55 45.92
N LYS A 91 8.70 -54.95 46.19
CA LYS A 91 9.00 -56.02 47.16
C LYS A 91 8.95 -55.58 48.62
N ASN A 92 9.02 -54.28 48.89
CA ASN A 92 8.95 -53.66 50.20
C ASN A 92 8.19 -52.33 50.06
N ASP A 93 7.69 -51.79 51.18
CA ASP A 93 7.26 -50.40 51.25
C ASP A 93 8.47 -49.48 51.00
N VAL A 94 8.29 -48.42 50.20
CA VAL A 94 9.39 -47.50 49.83
C VAL A 94 8.96 -46.04 49.87
N TRP A 95 9.88 -45.14 50.21
CA TRP A 95 9.67 -43.70 50.19
C TRP A 95 10.15 -43.07 48.88
N VAL A 96 9.33 -42.18 48.32
CA VAL A 96 9.68 -41.37 47.13
C VAL A 96 9.24 -39.92 47.33
N SER A 97 10.00 -38.98 46.76
CA SER A 97 9.72 -37.54 46.84
C SER A 97 8.44 -37.18 46.06
N PHE A 98 7.72 -36.17 46.53
CA PHE A 98 6.56 -35.59 45.82
C PHE A 98 6.91 -35.07 44.42
N ASP A 99 8.14 -34.60 44.21
CA ASP A 99 8.54 -34.03 42.91
C ASP A 99 8.65 -35.08 41.79
N GLU A 100 8.65 -36.36 42.17
CA GLU A 100 8.90 -37.52 41.31
C GLU A 100 7.62 -38.27 40.95
N ILE A 101 6.48 -37.86 41.52
CA ILE A 101 5.19 -38.52 41.34
C ILE A 101 4.23 -37.66 40.52
N GLU A 102 3.29 -38.32 39.86
CA GLU A 102 2.22 -37.69 39.09
C GLU A 102 0.90 -38.39 39.39
N ASN A 103 -0.21 -37.64 39.47
CA ASN A 103 -1.53 -38.22 39.70
C ASN A 103 -2.09 -38.94 38.46
N GLN A 104 -1.52 -38.68 37.28
CA GLN A 104 -1.96 -39.23 36.00
C GLN A 104 -0.74 -39.55 35.13
N ARG A 105 -0.89 -40.48 34.20
CA ARG A 105 0.18 -40.81 33.25
C ARG A 105 0.43 -39.67 32.29
N THR A 106 1.70 -39.30 32.13
CA THR A 106 2.12 -38.33 31.13
C THR A 106 3.22 -38.88 30.21
N TYR A 107 3.18 -38.42 28.96
CA TYR A 107 4.08 -38.84 27.89
C TYR A 107 4.63 -37.64 27.12
N PHE A 108 5.81 -37.83 26.53
CA PHE A 108 6.36 -36.90 25.56
C PHE A 108 5.78 -37.18 24.18
N LEU A 109 5.37 -36.10 23.51
CA LEU A 109 5.02 -36.12 22.10
C LEU A 109 6.02 -35.25 21.35
N THR A 110 6.94 -35.89 20.63
CA THR A 110 8.00 -35.21 19.87
C THR A 110 7.61 -35.10 18.41
N LEU A 111 7.39 -33.89 17.92
CA LEU A 111 7.01 -33.62 16.54
C LEU A 111 8.18 -33.09 15.73
N MET A 112 8.64 -33.85 14.73
CA MET A 112 9.67 -33.44 13.78
C MET A 112 9.00 -32.98 12.49
N VAL A 113 8.96 -31.66 12.26
CA VAL A 113 8.16 -31.07 11.18
C VAL A 113 9.03 -30.43 10.10
N ASN A 114 8.69 -30.68 8.84
CA ASN A 114 9.27 -30.05 7.66
C ASN A 114 8.15 -29.38 6.85
N PRO A 115 8.21 -28.06 6.58
CA PRO A 115 9.32 -27.13 6.86
C PRO A 115 9.44 -26.72 8.33
N SER A 116 10.65 -26.32 8.73
CA SER A 116 10.98 -25.98 10.12
C SER A 116 10.28 -24.72 10.66
N ASN A 117 9.77 -23.86 9.77
CA ASN A 117 8.99 -22.66 10.13
C ASN A 117 7.49 -22.95 10.31
N SER A 118 7.09 -24.22 10.38
CA SER A 118 5.69 -24.61 10.58
C SER A 118 5.19 -24.21 11.97
N ILE A 119 3.94 -23.78 12.03
CA ILE A 119 3.17 -23.60 13.25
C ILE A 119 2.49 -24.92 13.56
N ILE A 120 2.67 -25.40 14.79
CA ILE A 120 2.10 -26.66 15.26
C ILE A 120 1.14 -26.35 16.39
N MET A 121 -0.08 -26.88 16.29
CA MET A 121 -1.13 -26.75 17.29
C MET A 121 -1.54 -28.15 17.75
N ILE A 122 -1.74 -28.33 19.05
CA ILE A 122 -2.29 -29.53 19.69
C ILE A 122 -3.56 -29.10 20.41
N ASN A 123 -4.72 -29.65 20.03
CA ASN A 123 -6.03 -29.28 20.59
C ASN A 123 -6.23 -27.76 20.66
N ASP A 124 -5.87 -27.06 19.58
CA ASP A 124 -5.93 -25.60 19.44
C ASP A 124 -4.98 -24.78 20.33
N GLU A 125 -4.07 -25.43 21.05
CA GLU A 125 -2.97 -24.77 21.78
C GLU A 125 -1.65 -24.91 21.01
N LYS A 126 -0.78 -23.90 21.10
CA LYS A 126 0.53 -23.94 20.46
C LYS A 126 1.38 -25.07 21.07
N TYR A 127 1.99 -25.89 20.21
CA TYR A 127 2.89 -26.95 20.67
C TYR A 127 4.10 -26.38 21.42
N GLU A 128 4.30 -26.88 22.64
CA GLU A 128 5.45 -26.57 23.50
C GLU A 128 6.36 -27.81 23.54
N PRO A 129 7.56 -27.74 22.93
CA PRO A 129 8.51 -28.84 22.99
C PRO A 129 8.88 -29.19 24.44
N ASN A 130 9.10 -30.47 24.71
CA ASN A 130 9.45 -31.01 26.03
C ASN A 130 8.36 -30.82 27.12
N LYS A 131 7.15 -30.38 26.75
CA LYS A 131 6.00 -30.45 27.64
C LYS A 131 5.45 -31.87 27.66
N ARG A 132 5.13 -32.34 28.85
CA ARG A 132 4.46 -33.63 29.06
C ARG A 132 2.95 -33.47 28.91
N LEU A 133 2.35 -34.40 28.19
CA LEU A 133 0.93 -34.43 27.90
C LEU A 133 0.32 -35.64 28.58
N LEU A 134 -0.91 -35.50 29.06
CA LEU A 134 -1.67 -36.60 29.67
C LEU A 134 -1.92 -37.72 28.65
N GLU A 135 -2.05 -38.96 29.12
CA GLU A 135 -2.56 -40.06 28.29
C GLU A 135 -3.92 -39.66 27.68
N GLY A 136 -4.08 -39.81 26.35
CA GLY A 136 -5.32 -39.44 25.69
C GLY A 136 -5.19 -39.16 24.19
N ASN A 137 -6.28 -38.66 23.59
CA ASN A 137 -6.35 -38.34 22.18
C ASN A 137 -6.04 -36.86 21.93
N TYR A 138 -5.19 -36.60 20.94
CA TYR A 138 -4.73 -35.28 20.56
C TYR A 138 -4.94 -35.03 19.08
N LYS A 139 -5.52 -33.89 18.76
CA LYS A 139 -5.63 -33.38 17.39
C LYS A 139 -4.47 -32.43 17.12
N ILE A 140 -3.63 -32.81 16.17
CA ILE A 140 -2.44 -32.05 15.76
C ILE A 140 -2.77 -31.35 14.44
N VAL A 141 -2.55 -30.04 14.39
CA VAL A 141 -2.67 -29.24 13.18
C VAL A 141 -1.32 -28.58 12.89
N VAL A 142 -0.80 -28.83 11.70
CA VAL A 142 0.49 -28.28 11.25
C VAL A 142 0.25 -27.40 10.04
N LYS A 143 0.73 -26.16 10.11
CA LYS A 143 0.54 -25.13 9.07
C LYS A 143 1.86 -24.45 8.73
N ALA A 144 2.07 -24.14 7.46
CA ALA A 144 3.18 -23.29 7.02
C ALA A 144 2.78 -22.45 5.81
N ASP A 145 3.34 -21.25 5.66
CA ASP A 145 3.09 -20.44 4.46
C ASP A 145 3.57 -21.18 3.20
N LYS A 146 2.69 -21.25 2.19
CA LYS A 146 2.86 -21.96 0.90
C LYS A 146 2.77 -23.48 0.97
N TYR A 147 2.36 -24.05 2.09
CA TYR A 147 2.15 -25.49 2.22
C TYR A 147 0.70 -25.79 2.58
N LEU A 148 0.25 -26.99 2.22
CA LEU A 148 -1.05 -27.51 2.62
C LEU A 148 -1.02 -27.84 4.12
N ASP A 149 -2.06 -27.40 4.83
CA ASP A 149 -2.26 -27.72 6.24
C ASP A 149 -2.39 -29.25 6.40
N LYS A 150 -1.80 -29.81 7.45
CA LYS A 150 -1.89 -31.23 7.78
C LYS A 150 -2.49 -31.43 9.15
N ASN A 151 -3.51 -32.30 9.20
CA ASN A 151 -4.21 -32.66 10.44
C ASN A 151 -3.93 -34.13 10.76
N LEU A 152 -3.63 -34.43 12.02
CA LEU A 152 -3.45 -35.79 12.51
C LEU A 152 -4.20 -35.96 13.82
N ASP A 153 -4.80 -37.12 14.01
CA ASP A 153 -5.33 -37.54 15.30
C ASP A 153 -4.39 -38.60 15.89
N VAL A 154 -3.93 -38.38 17.12
CA VAL A 154 -2.92 -39.20 17.79
C VAL A 154 -3.44 -39.65 19.15
N GLU A 155 -3.46 -40.96 19.38
CA GLU A 155 -3.70 -41.54 20.69
C GLU A 155 -2.35 -41.71 21.41
N LEU A 156 -2.13 -40.95 22.47
CA LEU A 156 -0.89 -40.92 23.23
C LEU A 156 -0.97 -41.88 24.42
N LYS A 157 -0.33 -43.05 24.29
CA LYS A 157 -0.22 -44.09 25.34
C LYS A 157 1.21 -44.33 25.84
N GLN A 158 2.19 -43.79 25.14
CA GLN A 158 3.61 -43.88 25.44
C GLN A 158 4.34 -42.70 24.81
N ASP A 159 5.61 -42.50 25.15
CA ASP A 159 6.45 -41.52 24.45
C ASP A 159 6.43 -41.80 22.95
N THR A 160 6.07 -40.78 22.17
CA THR A 160 5.79 -40.92 20.75
C THR A 160 6.54 -39.86 19.96
N GLN A 161 7.17 -40.27 18.86
CA GLN A 161 7.86 -39.38 17.93
C GLN A 161 7.21 -39.48 16.56
N ILE A 162 6.86 -38.34 15.96
CA ILE A 162 6.15 -38.27 14.67
C ILE A 162 6.89 -37.36 13.71
N ASN A 163 7.10 -37.85 12.49
CA ASN A 163 7.68 -37.09 11.39
C ASN A 163 6.55 -36.57 10.50
N ILE A 164 6.47 -35.26 10.33
CA ILE A 164 5.42 -34.60 9.56
C ILE A 164 6.08 -33.77 8.46
N ALA A 165 5.93 -34.21 7.22
CA ALA A 165 6.20 -33.38 6.04
C ALA A 165 4.88 -32.77 5.53
N LEU A 166 4.91 -31.47 5.26
CA LEU A 166 3.85 -30.77 4.54
C LEU A 166 4.14 -30.72 3.04
N ASP A 167 3.08 -30.84 2.25
CA ASP A 167 3.14 -30.73 0.79
C ASP A 167 3.03 -29.26 0.36
N PHE A 168 3.80 -28.86 -0.65
CA PHE A 168 3.74 -27.50 -1.17
C PHE A 168 2.41 -27.25 -1.90
N ASP A 169 1.80 -26.10 -1.64
CA ASP A 169 0.55 -25.70 -2.30
C ASP A 169 0.87 -25.04 -3.65
N ILE A 170 1.03 -25.90 -4.67
CA ILE A 170 1.38 -25.49 -6.04
C ILE A 170 0.30 -24.58 -6.62
N GLU A 171 -0.98 -24.90 -6.43
CA GLU A 171 -2.09 -24.15 -7.00
C GLU A 171 -2.16 -22.73 -6.42
N ALA A 172 -2.02 -22.59 -5.10
CA ALA A 172 -1.99 -21.28 -4.47
C ALA A 172 -0.80 -20.44 -4.94
N GLU A 173 0.38 -21.04 -5.13
CA GLU A 173 1.56 -20.32 -5.62
C GLU A 173 1.41 -19.89 -7.08
N GLU A 174 0.89 -20.76 -7.96
CA GLU A 174 0.58 -20.41 -9.35
C GLU A 174 -0.39 -19.23 -9.43
N LYS A 175 -1.44 -19.25 -8.60
CA LYS A 175 -2.42 -18.16 -8.50
C LYS A 175 -1.78 -16.86 -8.00
N ARG A 176 -0.87 -16.94 -7.01
CA ARG A 176 -0.09 -15.77 -6.53
C ARG A 176 0.80 -15.20 -7.64
N ILE A 177 1.47 -16.04 -8.42
CA ILE A 177 2.31 -15.61 -9.55
C ILE A 177 1.45 -14.95 -10.64
N ALA A 178 0.32 -15.55 -11.00
CA ALA A 178 -0.61 -14.99 -11.98
C ALA A 178 -1.12 -13.61 -11.54
N LEU A 179 -1.52 -13.47 -10.27
CA LEU A 179 -1.98 -12.20 -9.71
C LEU A 179 -0.88 -11.12 -9.74
N LYS A 180 0.37 -11.49 -9.40
CA LYS A 180 1.53 -10.59 -9.50
C LYS A 180 1.73 -10.10 -10.94
N LYS A 181 1.63 -10.99 -11.93
CA LYS A 181 1.73 -10.63 -13.37
C LYS A 181 0.64 -9.65 -13.78
N ILE A 182 -0.62 -9.92 -13.43
CA ILE A 182 -1.77 -9.04 -13.73
C ILE A 182 -1.56 -7.65 -13.10
N LYS A 183 -1.12 -7.59 -11.83
CA LYS A 183 -0.87 -6.32 -11.13
C LYS A 183 0.27 -5.53 -11.79
N ALA A 184 1.34 -6.20 -12.19
CA ALA A 184 2.46 -5.57 -12.90
C ALA A 184 2.03 -5.02 -14.27
N GLU A 185 1.22 -5.77 -15.03
CA GLU A 185 0.73 -5.32 -16.33
C GLU A 185 -0.21 -4.11 -16.20
N LYS A 186 -1.12 -4.13 -15.21
CA LYS A 186 -1.99 -2.98 -14.91
C LYS A 186 -1.17 -1.73 -14.59
N LEU A 187 -0.17 -1.86 -13.73
CA LEU A 187 0.72 -0.75 -13.37
C LEU A 187 1.50 -0.22 -14.59
N LYS A 188 1.96 -1.09 -15.48
CA LYS A 188 2.64 -0.72 -16.72
C LYS A 188 1.70 0.07 -17.65
N LYS A 189 0.46 -0.38 -17.82
CA LYS A 189 -0.56 0.32 -18.62
C LYS A 189 -0.89 1.70 -18.06
N GLU A 190 -1.03 1.83 -16.74
CA GLU A 190 -1.29 3.12 -16.09
C GLU A 190 -0.12 4.10 -16.24
N LYS A 191 1.12 3.64 -16.06
CA LYS A 191 2.32 4.46 -16.30
C LYS A 191 2.39 4.96 -17.74
N LEU A 192 2.17 4.08 -18.71
CA LEU A 192 2.16 4.44 -20.13
C LEU A 192 1.06 5.47 -20.46
N LYS A 193 -0.13 5.32 -19.88
CA LYS A 193 -1.24 6.29 -20.06
C LYS A 193 -0.87 7.67 -19.52
N LYS A 194 -0.27 7.74 -18.32
CA LYS A 194 0.19 9.00 -17.71
C LYS A 194 1.27 9.68 -18.54
N GLU A 195 2.22 8.91 -19.07
CA GLU A 195 3.29 9.44 -19.93
C GLU A 195 2.75 9.99 -21.25
N LYS A 196 1.86 9.25 -21.93
CA LYS A 196 1.19 9.71 -23.15
C LYS A 196 0.44 11.03 -22.91
N LEU A 197 -0.29 11.13 -21.80
CA LEU A 197 -1.01 12.36 -21.44
C LEU A 197 -0.06 13.53 -21.17
N LYS A 198 1.08 13.29 -20.51
CA LYS A 198 2.10 14.32 -20.27
C LYS A 198 2.70 14.82 -21.59
N GLN A 199 3.02 13.92 -22.51
CA GLN A 199 3.56 14.26 -23.83
C GLN A 199 2.54 15.05 -24.66
N GLU A 200 1.27 14.66 -24.64
CA GLU A 200 0.21 15.39 -25.34
C GLU A 200 0.04 16.81 -24.80
N LYS A 201 0.05 16.99 -23.47
CA LYS A 201 0.00 18.32 -22.84
C LYS A 201 1.20 19.18 -23.25
N LEU A 202 2.41 18.62 -23.26
CA LEU A 202 3.62 19.34 -23.67
C LEU A 202 3.56 19.73 -25.15
N ARG A 203 3.11 18.82 -26.01
CA ARG A 203 2.90 19.08 -27.44
C ARG A 203 1.89 20.21 -27.66
N LYS A 204 0.74 20.18 -26.98
CA LYS A 204 -0.28 21.24 -27.05
C LYS A 204 0.30 22.60 -26.62
N LYS A 205 1.03 22.65 -25.52
CA LYS A 205 1.70 23.89 -25.06
C LYS A 205 2.72 24.42 -26.08
N ARG A 206 3.51 23.54 -26.69
CA ARG A 206 4.48 23.92 -27.73
C ARG A 206 3.77 24.51 -28.96
N ILE A 207 2.74 23.83 -29.46
CA ILE A 207 1.94 24.33 -30.58
C ILE A 207 1.32 25.69 -30.26
N GLU A 208 0.76 25.86 -29.06
CA GLU A 208 0.18 27.13 -28.63
C GLU A 208 1.23 28.25 -28.55
N LYS A 209 2.43 27.94 -28.06
CA LYS A 209 3.55 28.88 -28.02
C LYS A 209 3.96 29.31 -29.43
N GLU A 210 4.17 28.35 -30.34
CA GLU A 210 4.51 28.61 -31.74
C GLU A 210 3.41 29.41 -32.45
N ARG A 211 2.12 29.15 -32.10
CA ARG A 211 0.97 29.93 -32.58
C ARG A 211 1.05 31.38 -32.14
N LYS A 212 1.28 31.63 -30.85
CA LYS A 212 1.43 32.99 -30.27
C LYS A 212 2.69 33.71 -30.74
N GLU A 213 3.71 32.97 -31.19
CA GLU A 213 4.93 33.57 -31.73
C GLU A 213 4.75 34.21 -33.10
N LYS A 214 3.77 33.74 -33.88
CA LYS A 214 3.49 34.21 -35.24
C LYS A 214 2.44 35.33 -35.31
N LEU A 215 1.83 35.68 -34.19
CA LEU A 215 0.68 36.58 -34.11
C LEU A 215 0.96 37.70 -33.12
N TYR A 216 0.51 38.90 -33.45
CA TYR A 216 0.43 40.02 -32.52
C TYR A 216 -1.04 40.38 -32.25
N ILE A 217 -1.44 40.41 -30.98
CA ILE A 217 -2.82 40.77 -30.58
C ILE A 217 -2.84 42.24 -30.19
N ASP A 218 -3.37 43.08 -31.09
CA ASP A 218 -3.54 44.50 -30.86
C ASP A 218 -4.82 44.74 -30.06
N LYS A 219 -4.68 44.95 -28.76
CA LYS A 219 -5.80 45.23 -27.86
C LYS A 219 -6.38 46.63 -28.06
N LYS A 220 -5.62 47.59 -28.60
CA LYS A 220 -6.08 48.97 -28.81
C LYS A 220 -7.06 49.04 -29.97
N GLN A 221 -6.73 48.33 -31.06
CA GLN A 221 -7.55 48.28 -32.27
C GLN A 221 -8.54 47.10 -32.27
N ASN A 222 -8.41 46.17 -31.31
CA ASN A 222 -9.17 44.92 -31.26
C ASN A 222 -8.95 44.05 -32.52
N LEU A 223 -7.69 43.96 -32.96
CA LEU A 223 -7.25 43.26 -34.16
C LEU A 223 -6.18 42.21 -33.83
N ILE A 224 -6.00 41.25 -34.74
CA ILE A 224 -4.88 40.30 -34.71
C ILE A 224 -4.06 40.49 -35.99
N TRP A 225 -2.75 40.67 -35.81
CA TRP A 225 -1.81 40.95 -36.87
C TRP A 225 -0.91 39.75 -37.15
N GLN A 226 -0.60 39.56 -38.43
CA GLN A 226 0.49 38.70 -38.86
C GLN A 226 1.80 39.26 -38.31
N ASP A 227 2.57 38.44 -37.59
CA ASP A 227 3.85 38.86 -36.99
C ASP A 227 4.95 37.79 -37.13
N ASP A 228 4.80 36.91 -38.11
CA ASP A 228 5.86 35.99 -38.52
C ASP A 228 6.81 36.62 -39.54
N ASN A 229 7.99 36.01 -39.75
CA ASN A 229 9.05 36.55 -40.59
C ASN A 229 8.66 36.76 -42.08
N MET A 230 7.54 36.20 -42.57
CA MET A 230 7.08 36.44 -43.94
C MET A 230 6.74 37.91 -44.20
N VAL A 231 6.35 38.68 -43.17
CA VAL A 231 6.06 40.13 -43.32
C VAL A 231 7.28 40.93 -43.80
N LEU A 232 8.49 40.42 -43.56
CA LEU A 232 9.75 41.04 -43.96
C LEU A 232 10.22 40.61 -45.35
N LYS A 233 9.49 39.72 -46.02
CA LYS A 233 9.92 39.06 -47.26
C LYS A 233 8.93 39.22 -48.40
N ILE A 234 7.63 39.15 -48.09
CA ILE A 234 6.59 39.14 -49.10
C ILE A 234 6.28 40.55 -49.57
N LYS A 235 6.52 40.79 -50.86
CA LYS A 235 6.03 41.96 -51.60
C LYS A 235 5.03 41.52 -52.66
N LYS A 236 3.97 42.29 -52.83
CA LYS A 236 2.94 42.06 -53.85
C LYS A 236 2.45 43.38 -54.42
N PRO A 237 1.96 43.40 -55.66
CA PRO A 237 1.26 44.57 -56.16
C PRO A 237 -0.15 44.65 -55.58
N TRP A 238 -0.76 45.83 -55.63
CA TRP A 238 -2.12 46.04 -55.17
C TRP A 238 -3.15 45.45 -56.16
N ILE A 239 -2.92 45.62 -57.47
CA ILE A 239 -3.55 44.88 -58.56
C ILE A 239 -2.50 44.21 -59.45
N SER A 240 -2.89 43.17 -60.20
CA SER A 240 -1.98 42.57 -61.19
C SER A 240 -1.61 43.57 -62.30
N GLU A 241 -0.42 43.42 -62.88
CA GLU A 241 0.04 44.22 -64.02
C GLU A 241 -0.95 44.19 -65.18
N LYS A 242 -1.54 43.01 -65.45
CA LYS A 242 -2.61 42.84 -66.44
C LYS A 242 -3.81 43.74 -66.15
N ASN A 243 -4.27 43.79 -64.90
CA ASN A 243 -5.41 44.62 -64.50
C ASN A 243 -5.05 46.10 -64.58
N TYR A 244 -3.82 46.48 -64.25
CA TYR A 244 -3.33 47.85 -64.40
C TYR A 244 -3.32 48.30 -65.87
N ASN A 245 -2.71 47.51 -66.76
CA ASN A 245 -2.60 47.83 -68.19
C ASN A 245 -3.96 47.88 -68.90
N THR A 246 -4.93 47.10 -68.41
CA THR A 246 -6.33 47.11 -68.89
C THR A 246 -7.23 48.10 -68.16
N LYS A 247 -6.65 48.98 -67.33
CA LYS A 247 -7.33 50.04 -66.56
C LYS A 247 -8.43 49.53 -65.60
N LYS A 248 -8.34 48.28 -65.15
CA LYS A 248 -9.24 47.66 -64.16
C LYS A 248 -8.73 47.88 -62.74
N TYR A 249 -8.67 49.14 -62.29
CA TYR A 249 -7.99 49.52 -61.06
C TYR A 249 -8.64 49.06 -59.74
N SER A 250 -9.82 48.45 -59.80
CA SER A 250 -10.52 47.84 -58.65
C SER A 250 -10.44 46.31 -58.64
N ASP A 251 -9.95 45.69 -59.72
CA ASP A 251 -9.87 44.24 -59.85
C ASP A 251 -8.60 43.71 -59.16
N THR A 252 -8.77 43.21 -57.94
CA THR A 252 -7.67 42.64 -57.13
C THR A 252 -7.41 41.16 -57.42
N ASN A 253 -8.06 40.57 -58.44
CA ASN A 253 -7.82 39.17 -58.81
C ASN A 253 -6.37 38.96 -59.30
N GLY A 254 -5.84 37.76 -59.05
CA GLY A 254 -4.49 37.36 -59.44
C GLY A 254 -3.56 37.20 -58.24
N ASP A 255 -2.29 37.52 -58.43
CA ASP A 255 -1.26 37.53 -57.38
C ASP A 255 -1.07 38.96 -56.84
N THR A 256 -1.83 39.30 -55.80
CA THR A 256 -1.96 40.66 -55.25
C THR A 256 -1.84 40.64 -53.73
N ALA A 257 -1.62 41.80 -53.12
CA ALA A 257 -1.54 41.92 -51.66
C ALA A 257 -2.85 41.44 -50.98
N ALA A 258 -4.00 41.80 -51.54
CA ALA A 258 -5.31 41.39 -51.03
C ALA A 258 -5.54 39.88 -51.16
N THR A 259 -5.17 39.27 -52.29
CA THR A 259 -5.34 37.82 -52.50
C THR A 259 -4.35 37.00 -51.67
N TYR A 260 -3.13 37.51 -51.45
CA TYR A 260 -2.19 36.91 -50.52
C TYR A 260 -2.78 36.83 -49.11
N CYS A 261 -3.31 37.94 -48.59
CA CYS A 261 -3.94 37.94 -47.28
C CYS A 261 -5.15 37.01 -47.22
N LYS A 262 -6.05 37.06 -48.20
CA LYS A 262 -7.22 36.15 -48.24
C LYS A 262 -6.86 34.65 -48.27
N LYS A 263 -5.68 34.29 -48.78
CA LYS A 263 -5.20 32.90 -48.85
C LYS A 263 -4.32 32.51 -47.67
N LEU A 264 -3.92 33.46 -46.82
CA LEU A 264 -3.04 33.21 -45.70
C LEU A 264 -3.75 32.29 -44.68
N ILE A 265 -3.06 31.21 -44.29
CA ILE A 265 -3.45 30.37 -43.16
C ILE A 265 -2.37 30.50 -42.11
N LEU A 266 -2.68 31.24 -41.05
CA LEU A 266 -1.72 31.55 -40.00
C LEU A 266 -2.41 31.53 -38.64
N GLY A 267 -1.79 30.86 -37.67
CA GLY A 267 -2.30 30.81 -36.31
C GLY A 267 -3.65 30.10 -36.15
N ASP A 268 -3.96 29.19 -37.08
CA ASP A 268 -5.25 28.50 -37.27
C ASP A 268 -6.38 29.38 -37.83
N TYR A 269 -6.07 30.58 -38.29
CA TYR A 269 -7.02 31.52 -38.90
C TYR A 269 -6.89 31.58 -40.42
N LYS A 270 -8.01 31.81 -41.12
CA LYS A 270 -8.12 31.82 -42.59
C LYS A 270 -8.80 33.08 -43.16
N ASP A 271 -9.26 33.95 -42.28
CA ASP A 271 -10.05 35.17 -42.49
C ASP A 271 -9.16 36.42 -42.47
N TRP A 272 -7.94 36.28 -42.98
CA TRP A 272 -6.97 37.37 -43.07
C TRP A 272 -7.33 38.31 -44.23
N ARG A 273 -7.18 39.61 -44.00
CA ARG A 273 -7.40 40.67 -44.98
C ARG A 273 -6.22 41.63 -45.05
N LEU A 274 -6.19 42.41 -46.13
CA LEU A 274 -5.31 43.56 -46.21
C LEU A 274 -5.86 44.64 -45.24
N PRO A 275 -5.00 45.31 -44.46
CA PRO A 275 -5.40 46.31 -43.47
C PRO A 275 -5.76 47.63 -44.13
N THR A 276 -6.59 48.43 -43.48
CA THR A 276 -6.82 49.82 -43.90
C THR A 276 -5.60 50.70 -43.59
N LYS A 277 -5.52 51.87 -44.24
CA LYS A 277 -4.43 52.83 -44.01
C LYS A 277 -4.31 53.22 -42.53
N ASP A 278 -5.44 53.46 -41.87
CA ASP A 278 -5.46 53.90 -40.47
C ASP A 278 -5.07 52.77 -39.52
N GLU A 279 -5.52 51.54 -39.77
CA GLU A 279 -5.11 50.35 -38.99
C GLU A 279 -3.58 50.16 -39.04
N LEU A 280 -3.00 50.34 -40.23
CA LEU A 280 -1.57 50.18 -40.49
C LEU A 280 -0.75 51.28 -39.85
N LYS A 281 -1.22 52.53 -39.94
CA LYS A 281 -0.60 53.69 -39.28
C LYS A 281 -0.60 53.51 -37.77
N ASN A 282 -1.72 53.14 -37.17
CA ASN A 282 -1.80 52.89 -35.73
C ASN A 282 -0.90 51.72 -35.28
N LEU A 283 -0.73 50.71 -36.12
CA LEU A 283 0.20 49.61 -35.83
C LEU A 283 1.67 50.07 -35.89
N SER A 284 2.05 50.96 -36.81
CA SER A 284 3.43 51.45 -36.89
C SER A 284 3.88 52.18 -35.61
N PHE A 285 2.96 52.83 -34.89
CA PHE A 285 3.25 53.43 -33.58
C PHE A 285 3.36 52.39 -32.45
N GLN A 286 3.11 51.11 -32.73
CA GLN A 286 3.23 49.99 -31.80
C GLN A 286 4.37 49.03 -32.22
N LYS A 287 5.28 49.47 -33.10
CA LYS A 287 6.33 48.62 -33.69
C LYS A 287 7.25 47.92 -32.67
N GLU A 288 7.42 48.50 -31.48
CA GLU A 288 8.20 47.93 -30.37
C GLU A 288 7.62 46.62 -29.79
N TYR A 289 6.32 46.38 -29.99
CA TYR A 289 5.66 45.16 -29.53
C TYR A 289 5.62 44.05 -30.60
N LEU A 290 6.07 44.35 -31.82
CA LEU A 290 6.14 43.41 -32.92
C LEU A 290 7.47 42.66 -32.91
N LYS A 291 7.42 41.36 -33.18
CA LYS A 291 8.60 40.51 -33.30
C LYS A 291 9.23 40.61 -34.68
N SER A 292 8.38 40.68 -35.71
CA SER A 292 8.82 40.75 -37.10
C SER A 292 8.42 42.11 -37.65
N THR A 293 9.31 43.10 -37.59
CA THR A 293 9.05 44.45 -38.11
C THR A 293 10.26 44.97 -38.89
N GLY A 294 10.00 45.76 -39.92
CA GLY A 294 11.04 46.35 -40.76
C GLY A 294 10.56 47.68 -41.34
N SER A 295 11.47 48.65 -41.38
CA SER A 295 11.23 50.02 -41.87
C SER A 295 11.05 50.03 -43.39
N ASN A 296 9.85 49.70 -43.85
CA ASN A 296 9.48 49.60 -45.25
C ASN A 296 8.05 50.12 -45.49
N TRP A 297 7.68 50.29 -46.78
CA TRP A 297 6.31 50.59 -47.19
C TRP A 297 5.45 49.32 -47.24
N TYR A 298 4.32 49.34 -46.54
CA TYR A 298 3.35 48.25 -46.55
C TYR A 298 2.05 48.69 -47.20
N TRP A 299 1.48 47.83 -48.03
CA TRP A 299 0.20 48.11 -48.67
C TRP A 299 -0.96 48.16 -47.68
N SER A 300 -1.86 49.13 -47.89
CA SER A 300 -3.19 49.14 -47.29
C SER A 300 -4.27 48.83 -48.34
N ASP A 301 -5.46 48.44 -47.88
CA ASP A 301 -6.66 48.25 -48.71
C ASP A 301 -7.32 49.58 -49.10
N THR A 302 -6.79 50.72 -48.62
CA THR A 302 -7.36 52.03 -48.88
C THR A 302 -6.94 52.56 -50.25
N VAL A 303 -7.91 52.77 -51.13
CA VAL A 303 -7.71 53.39 -52.44
C VAL A 303 -7.48 54.90 -52.32
N ASN A 304 -6.75 55.49 -53.27
CA ASN A 304 -6.68 56.95 -53.37
C ASN A 304 -7.98 57.49 -53.98
N SER A 305 -8.59 58.49 -53.34
CA SER A 305 -9.87 59.06 -53.76
C SER A 305 -9.78 60.00 -54.96
N VAL A 306 -8.58 60.50 -55.27
CA VAL A 306 -8.32 61.46 -56.35
C VAL A 306 -7.87 60.76 -57.62
N ASN A 307 -7.03 59.73 -57.51
CA ASN A 307 -6.49 58.98 -58.64
C ASN A 307 -6.70 57.47 -58.45
N SER A 308 -7.55 56.87 -59.30
CA SER A 308 -7.88 55.44 -59.23
C SER A 308 -6.69 54.51 -59.49
N GLU A 309 -5.63 54.99 -60.14
CA GLU A 309 -4.39 54.24 -60.39
C GLU A 309 -3.57 54.04 -59.12
N LEU A 310 -3.82 54.83 -58.07
CA LEU A 310 -3.04 54.85 -56.84
C LEU A 310 -3.79 54.18 -55.68
N ALA A 311 -3.03 53.55 -54.79
CA ALA A 311 -3.49 53.07 -53.49
C ALA A 311 -2.55 53.58 -52.39
N TRP A 312 -3.01 53.57 -51.14
CA TRP A 312 -2.20 54.02 -50.03
C TRP A 312 -1.30 52.91 -49.49
N SER A 313 -0.02 53.23 -49.31
CA SER A 313 0.92 52.47 -48.49
C SER A 313 1.30 53.29 -47.26
N VAL A 314 1.76 52.60 -46.21
CA VAL A 314 2.24 53.23 -44.97
C VAL A 314 3.69 52.84 -44.74
N TYR A 315 4.55 53.83 -44.52
CA TYR A 315 5.94 53.62 -44.12
C TYR A 315 5.99 53.27 -42.64
N PHE A 316 6.41 52.05 -42.36
CA PHE A 316 6.22 51.46 -41.04
C PHE A 316 7.22 51.95 -39.98
N ASP A 317 8.16 52.82 -40.35
CA ASP A 317 9.10 53.42 -39.41
C ASP A 317 8.48 54.59 -38.64
N ASN A 318 7.67 55.41 -39.29
CA ASN A 318 7.09 56.64 -38.71
C ASN A 318 5.59 56.81 -38.96
N GLY A 319 4.95 55.91 -39.72
CA GLY A 319 3.52 55.93 -40.00
C GLY A 319 3.10 56.88 -41.13
N ASP A 320 4.05 57.38 -41.92
CA ASP A 320 3.76 58.25 -43.06
C ASP A 320 3.01 57.49 -44.15
N GLY A 321 2.00 58.14 -44.73
CA GLY A 321 1.22 57.58 -45.83
C GLY A 321 1.70 58.11 -47.18
N TYR A 322 1.86 57.23 -48.16
CA TYR A 322 2.18 57.60 -49.54
C TYR A 322 1.21 56.92 -50.51
N ALA A 323 0.83 57.61 -51.58
CA ALA A 323 -0.04 57.08 -52.61
C ALA A 323 0.82 56.59 -53.77
N ASP A 324 0.84 55.27 -53.98
CA ASP A 324 1.74 54.60 -54.91
C ASP A 324 0.93 53.87 -55.99
N PHE A 325 1.54 53.61 -57.15
CA PHE A 325 0.86 52.98 -58.28
C PHE A 325 0.48 51.54 -57.96
N LYS A 326 -0.75 51.15 -58.27
CA LYS A 326 -1.29 49.85 -57.86
C LYS A 326 -0.57 48.63 -58.46
N ASN A 327 0.23 48.81 -59.52
CA ASN A 327 1.05 47.74 -60.12
C ASN A 327 2.43 47.58 -59.47
N VAL A 328 2.90 48.50 -58.61
CA VAL A 328 4.19 48.34 -57.94
C VAL A 328 4.09 47.42 -56.72
N SER A 329 5.19 46.72 -56.41
CA SER A 329 5.21 45.75 -55.31
C SER A 329 5.71 46.36 -54.00
N ASN A 330 4.81 46.48 -53.02
CA ASN A 330 5.13 46.86 -51.64
C ASN A 330 4.95 45.67 -50.68
N TYR A 331 5.48 45.77 -49.46
CA TYR A 331 5.39 44.71 -48.47
C TYR A 331 3.95 44.47 -48.03
N VAL A 332 3.66 43.25 -47.58
CA VAL A 332 2.32 42.86 -47.15
C VAL A 332 2.34 42.36 -45.72
N ARG A 333 1.54 43.00 -44.86
CA ARG A 333 1.21 42.51 -43.53
C ARG A 333 -0.30 42.37 -43.44
N CYS A 334 -0.76 41.17 -43.15
CA CYS A 334 -2.20 40.90 -43.05
C CYS A 334 -2.72 41.15 -41.64
N VAL A 335 -4.01 41.48 -41.56
CA VAL A 335 -4.75 41.68 -40.33
C VAL A 335 -6.04 40.87 -40.35
N ARG A 336 -6.60 40.57 -39.19
CA ARG A 336 -7.95 40.06 -39.03
C ARG A 336 -8.61 40.66 -37.79
N ASP A 337 -9.92 40.54 -37.74
CA ASP A 337 -10.69 40.92 -36.56
C ASP A 337 -10.51 39.88 -35.45
N LYS A 338 -10.59 40.29 -34.18
CA LYS A 338 -10.21 39.43 -33.04
C LYS A 338 -11.21 38.35 -32.70
#